data_AF-A0A800E017-F1
#
_entry.id   AF-A0A800E017-F1
#
_cell.length_a   1.000
_cell.length_b   1.000
_cell.length_c   1.000
_cell.angle_alpha   90.00
_cell.angle_beta   90.00
_cell.angle_gamma   90.00
#
_symmetry.space_group_name_H-M   'P 1'
#
loop_
_entity.id
_entity.type
_entity.pdbx_description
1 polymer ?
#
loop_
_entity_poly.entity_id
_entity_poly.type
_entity_poly.pdbx_seq_one_letter_code
_entity_poly.pdbx_strand_id
1 'polypeptide(L)'
;MSKSLIRSSVIGAIHYESNKSYKAVSFSIKIDGSPPIMIKGNKLDKRAKKALEKTRKNQRIKIYDIKVVSSSGGRLSNIEPITIKIK
;
A
#
# COMPACT_ATOMS: atom_id res chain seq x y z
N MET A 1 7.59 8.56 -7.51
CA MET A 1 7.07 7.62 -8.53
C MET A 1 5.99 8.30 -9.33
N SER A 2 5.76 7.87 -10.58
CA SER A 2 4.67 8.40 -11.40
C SER A 2 3.33 7.87 -10.88
N LYS A 3 2.26 8.66 -11.03
CA LYS A 3 0.91 8.28 -10.62
C LYS A 3 0.42 7.02 -11.33
N SER A 4 0.74 6.89 -12.62
CA SER A 4 0.35 5.73 -13.44
C SER A 4 0.90 4.42 -12.87
N LEU A 5 2.18 4.40 -12.45
CA LEU A 5 2.78 3.22 -11.83
C LEU A 5 2.10 2.88 -10.51
N ILE A 6 1.83 3.88 -9.66
CA ILE A 6 1.16 3.65 -8.37
C ILE A 6 -0.26 3.08 -8.57
N ARG A 7 -0.97 3.52 -9.62
CA ARG A 7 -2.34 3.06 -9.95
C ARG A 7 -2.42 1.58 -10.28
N SER A 8 -1.40 1.01 -10.92
CA SER A 8 -1.32 -0.41 -11.33
C SER A 8 -0.53 -1.29 -10.34
N SER A 9 0.11 -0.68 -9.34
CA SER A 9 0.95 -1.38 -8.37
C SER A 9 0.20 -2.39 -7.49
N VAL A 10 0.94 -3.39 -7.01
CA VAL A 10 0.47 -4.41 -6.07
C VAL A 10 1.27 -4.33 -4.78
N ILE A 11 0.58 -4.41 -3.65
CA ILE A 11 1.20 -4.43 -2.32
C ILE A 11 1.45 -5.87 -1.89
N GLY A 12 2.66 -6.15 -1.41
CA GLY A 12 3.09 -7.43 -0.86
C GLY A 12 4.18 -7.21 0.19
N ALA A 13 4.60 -8.30 0.82
CA ALA A 13 5.71 -8.28 1.76
C ALA A 13 6.63 -9.47 1.54
N ILE A 14 7.92 -9.26 1.81
CA ILE A 14 8.94 -10.32 1.78
C ILE A 14 9.62 -10.28 3.14
N HIS A 15 9.73 -11.45 3.78
CA HIS A 15 10.53 -11.61 4.98
C HIS A 15 11.96 -11.97 4.58
N TYR A 16 12.91 -11.08 4.84
CA TYR A 16 14.28 -11.15 4.34
C TYR A 16 15.00 -12.43 4.80
N GLU A 17 15.01 -12.70 6.10
CA GLU A 17 15.76 -13.83 6.68
C GLU A 17 15.25 -15.20 6.21
N SER A 18 13.93 -15.34 6.08
CA SER A 18 13.32 -16.63 5.72
C SER A 18 13.01 -16.75 4.22
N ASN A 19 13.30 -15.73 3.42
CA ASN A 19 12.93 -15.61 2.01
C ASN A 19 11.47 -15.97 1.70
N LYS A 20 10.54 -15.65 2.62
CA LYS A 20 9.10 -15.97 2.47
C LYS A 20 8.36 -14.76 1.91
N SER A 21 7.50 -15.01 0.92
CA SER A 21 6.63 -13.99 0.32
C SER A 21 5.22 -14.04 0.89
N TYR A 22 4.63 -12.87 1.07
CA TYR A 22 3.30 -12.69 1.65
C TYR A 22 2.46 -11.75 0.77
N LYS A 23 1.17 -12.05 0.66
CA LYS A 23 0.21 -11.24 -0.09
C LYS A 23 -0.55 -10.33 0.87
N ALA A 24 -0.67 -9.05 0.52
CA ALA A 24 -1.51 -8.13 1.28
C ALA A 24 -3.00 -8.49 1.15
N VAL A 25 -3.71 -8.49 2.28
CA VAL A 25 -5.17 -8.68 2.34
C VAL A 25 -5.89 -7.39 2.66
N SER A 26 -5.22 -6.44 3.32
CA SER A 26 -5.70 -5.08 3.49
C SER A 26 -4.54 -4.14 3.80
N PHE A 27 -4.73 -2.87 3.47
CA PHE A 27 -3.81 -1.80 3.86
C PHE A 27 -4.55 -0.47 3.90
N SER A 28 -3.98 0.49 4.63
CA SER A 28 -4.47 1.86 4.68
C SER A 28 -3.52 2.78 3.92
N ILE A 29 -4.10 3.72 3.17
CA ILE A 29 -3.34 4.79 2.52
C ILE A 29 -3.68 6.13 3.16
N LYS A 30 -2.67 6.99 3.37
CA LYS A 30 -2.84 8.39 3.74
C LYS A 30 -2.10 9.24 2.72
N ILE A 31 -2.84 10.16 2.13
CA ILE A 31 -2.31 11.17 1.22
C ILE A 31 -2.31 12.48 1.99
N ASP A 32 -1.23 13.26 1.92
CA ASP A 32 -1.17 14.55 2.60
C ASP A 32 -2.35 15.45 2.18
N GLY A 33 -3.11 15.95 3.16
CA GLY A 33 -4.31 16.75 2.93
C GLY A 33 -5.58 15.97 2.62
N SER A 34 -5.59 14.64 2.75
CA SER A 34 -6.79 13.80 2.63
C SER A 34 -6.95 12.86 3.84
N PRO A 35 -8.18 12.47 4.20
CA PRO A 35 -8.40 11.44 5.21
C PRO A 35 -7.82 10.10 4.76
N PRO A 36 -7.43 9.22 5.70
CA PRO A 36 -7.00 7.86 5.36
C PRO A 36 -8.08 7.05 4.64
N ILE A 37 -7.65 6.18 3.73
CA ILE A 37 -8.53 5.27 2.99
C ILE A 37 -8.07 3.84 3.27
N MET A 38 -8.93 3.06 3.92
CA MET A 38 -8.71 1.62 4.11
C MET A 38 -9.13 0.87 2.84
N ILE A 39 -8.25 -0.02 2.38
CA ILE A 39 -8.40 -0.79 1.15
C ILE A 39 -8.40 -2.27 1.51
N LYS A 40 -9.39 -3.00 0.98
CA LYS A 40 -9.44 -4.47 1.04
C LYS A 40 -8.78 -5.04 -0.22
N GLY A 41 -7.91 -6.02 -0.05
CA GLY A 41 -7.06 -6.61 -1.08
C GLY A 41 -5.67 -6.00 -1.14
N ASN A 42 -4.95 -6.29 -2.24
CA ASN A 42 -3.55 -5.90 -2.47
C ASN A 42 -3.37 -4.80 -3.53
N LYS A 43 -4.46 -4.21 -4.03
CA LYS A 43 -4.45 -3.20 -5.12
C LYS A 43 -5.29 -2.00 -4.73
N LEU A 44 -4.98 -0.84 -5.30
CA LEU A 44 -5.79 0.37 -5.07
C LEU A 44 -7.23 0.19 -5.60
N ASP A 45 -8.20 0.46 -4.72
CA ASP A 45 -9.62 0.49 -5.09
C ASP A 45 -9.99 1.78 -5.85
N LYS A 46 -11.24 1.89 -6.28
CA LYS A 46 -11.74 3.06 -7.02
C LYS A 46 -11.62 4.36 -6.21
N ARG A 47 -11.77 4.32 -4.88
CA ARG A 47 -11.71 5.51 -4.00
C ARG A 47 -10.28 5.99 -3.86
N ALA A 48 -9.36 5.06 -3.61
CA ALA A 48 -7.93 5.32 -3.54
C ALA A 48 -7.37 5.83 -4.86
N LYS A 49 -7.79 5.26 -5.99
CA LYS A 49 -7.42 5.76 -7.33
C LYS A 49 -7.87 7.20 -7.54
N LYS A 50 -9.13 7.53 -7.19
CA LYS A 50 -9.62 8.91 -7.27
C LYS A 50 -8.84 9.87 -6.37
N ALA A 51 -8.47 9.45 -5.17
CA ALA A 51 -7.65 10.27 -4.27
C ALA A 51 -6.23 10.47 -4.83
N LEU A 52 -5.63 9.43 -5.41
CA LEU A 52 -4.35 9.50 -6.10
C LEU A 52 -4.39 10.49 -7.28
N GLU A 53 -5.46 10.51 -8.08
CA GLU A 53 -5.55 11.47 -9.21
C GLU A 53 -5.49 12.93 -8.73
N LYS A 54 -6.12 13.22 -7.58
CA LYS A 54 -6.13 14.56 -6.96
C LYS A 54 -4.78 14.97 -6.35
N THR A 55 -3.82 14.06 -6.23
CA THR A 55 -2.52 14.41 -5.66
C THR A 55 -1.74 15.37 -6.54
N ARG A 56 -0.92 16.22 -5.94
CA ARG A 56 -0.01 17.14 -6.61
C ARG A 56 1.41 16.58 -6.62
N LYS A 57 2.26 17.14 -7.47
CA LYS A 57 3.70 16.86 -7.45
C LYS A 57 4.26 17.16 -6.05
N ASN A 58 5.25 16.38 -5.62
CA ASN A 58 5.88 16.43 -4.31
C ASN A 58 5.03 16.06 -3.09
N GLN A 59 3.74 15.73 -3.25
CA GLN A 59 2.96 15.16 -2.15
C GLN A 59 3.43 13.75 -1.79
N ARG A 60 3.24 13.38 -0.52
CA ARG A 60 3.59 12.06 -0.01
C ARG A 60 2.33 11.21 0.16
N ILE A 61 2.51 9.92 -0.11
CA ILE A 61 1.54 8.87 0.14
C ILE A 61 2.17 7.92 1.14
N LYS A 62 1.54 7.77 2.30
CA LYS A 62 1.92 6.78 3.32
C LYS A 62 1.00 5.57 3.21
N ILE A 63 1.59 4.38 3.12
CA ILE A 63 0.93 3.09 3.15
C ILE A 63 1.26 2.44 4.49
N TYR A 64 0.26 2.03 5.26
CA TYR A 64 0.42 1.53 6.62
C TYR A 64 -0.73 0.60 7.01
N ASP A 65 -0.68 0.01 8.21
CA ASP A 65 -1.64 -1.02 8.66
C ASP A 65 -1.77 -2.14 7.61
N ILE A 66 -0.61 -2.59 7.11
CA ILE A 66 -0.53 -3.61 6.07
C ILE A 66 -0.74 -4.96 6.73
N LYS A 67 -1.84 -5.63 6.38
CA LYS A 67 -2.13 -6.99 6.82
C LYS A 67 -1.79 -7.93 5.68
N VAL A 68 -0.99 -8.94 5.95
CA VAL A 68 -0.58 -9.93 4.95
C VAL A 68 -0.84 -11.35 5.41
N VAL A 69 -0.96 -12.24 4.44
CA VAL A 69 -1.08 -13.69 4.65
C VAL A 69 -0.08 -14.42 3.76
N SER A 70 0.51 -15.50 4.27
CA SER A 70 1.26 -16.46 3.45
C SER A 70 0.29 -17.38 2.71
N SER A 71 0.80 -18.07 1.68
CA SER A 71 0.07 -19.18 1.03
C SER A 71 -0.27 -20.31 2.00
N SER A 72 0.48 -20.47 3.08
CA SER A 72 0.29 -21.47 4.14
C SER A 72 -0.59 -20.99 5.31
N GLY A 73 -1.21 -19.81 5.23
CA GLY A 73 -2.12 -19.28 6.25
C GLY A 73 -1.45 -18.50 7.41
N GLY A 74 -0.13 -18.36 7.39
CA GLY A 74 0.61 -17.55 8.37
C GLY A 74 0.34 -16.06 8.21
N ARG A 75 0.14 -15.35 9.32
CA ARG A 75 -0.07 -13.88 9.36
C ARG A 75 1.17 -13.21 9.94
N LEU A 76 1.53 -12.05 9.40
CA LEU A 76 2.54 -11.17 10.00
C LEU A 76 1.85 -9.95 10.59
N SER A 77 2.21 -9.61 11.83
CA SER A 77 1.56 -8.55 12.62
C SER A 77 2.36 -7.24 12.65
N ASN A 78 3.60 -7.23 12.16
CA ASN A 78 4.47 -6.07 12.24
C ASN A 78 5.09 -5.78 10.87
N ILE A 79 4.44 -4.90 10.09
CA ILE A 79 4.93 -4.48 8.78
C ILE A 79 5.21 -2.99 8.82
N GLU A 80 6.43 -2.66 8.40
CA GLU A 80 6.87 -1.27 8.31
C GLU A 80 6.04 -0.49 7.28
N PRO A 81 5.66 0.75 7.61
CA PRO A 81 4.94 1.59 6.68
C PRO A 81 5.83 2.07 5.54
N ILE A 82 5.26 2.20 4.35
CA ILE A 82 5.96 2.65 3.15
C ILE A 82 5.53 4.08 2.84
N THR A 83 6.48 4.98 2.56
CA THR A 83 6.19 6.35 2.12
C THR A 83 6.69 6.58 0.71
N ILE A 84 5.81 7.03 -0.18
CA ILE A 84 6.09 7.27 -1.60
C ILE A 84 5.89 8.75 -1.90
N LYS A 85 6.87 9.38 -2.55
CA LYS A 85 6.75 10.76 -3.06
C LYS A 85 6.28 10.76 -4.52
N ILE A 86 5.26 11.57 -4.82
CA ILE A 86 4.82 11.82 -6.20
C ILE A 86 5.83 12.74 -6.90
N LYS A 87 6.29 12.33 -8.09
CA LYS A 87 7.12 13.16 -8.98
C LYS A 87 6.26 13.78 -10.07
#